data_AF-E0XWT1-F1
#
_entry.id   AF-E0XWT1-F1
#
_cell.length_a   1.000
_cell.length_b   1.000
_cell.length_c   1.000
_cell.angle_alpha   90.00
_cell.angle_beta   90.00
_cell.angle_gamma   90.00
#
_symmetry.space_group_name_H-M   'P 1'
#
loop_
_entity.id
_entity.type
_entity.pdbx_description
1 polymer ?
#
loop_
_entity_poly.entity_id
_entity_poly.type
_entity_poly.pdbx_seq_one_letter_code
_entity_poly.pdbx_strand_id
1 'polypeptide(L)'
;MKIAGILIEVVADTSKHSDAIIGVGLNFDMSRQLGSSIDQPWTDVCRHLSSKIGRNDVAGILIAYIIQTLKTFEKEGFHPFFSIWDKCDFLKGKTGKVVKSDSQSNVKFVGISADGALIVVNDSKERQLIHSGEVSLKIE
;
A
#
# COMPACT_ATOMS: atom_id res chain seq x y z
N MET A 1 -8.54 -8.26 -5.16
CA MET A 1 -9.59 -7.23 -4.96
C MET A 1 -9.09 -6.23 -3.93
N LYS A 2 -9.38 -4.95 -4.11
CA LYS A 2 -8.98 -3.89 -3.18
C LYS A 2 -9.99 -3.79 -2.02
N ILE A 3 -9.49 -3.82 -0.78
CA ILE A 3 -10.32 -3.65 0.44
C ILE A 3 -10.13 -2.28 1.08
N ALA A 4 -8.96 -1.66 0.89
CA ALA A 4 -8.63 -0.37 1.46
C ALA A 4 -7.76 0.45 0.50
N GLY A 5 -7.81 1.77 0.66
CA GLY A 5 -6.84 2.71 0.12
C GLY A 5 -6.13 3.43 1.26
N ILE A 6 -4.81 3.58 1.15
CA ILE A 6 -3.99 4.34 2.09
C ILE A 6 -3.31 5.44 1.29
N LEU A 7 -3.38 6.67 1.78
CA LEU A 7 -2.70 7.84 1.23
C LEU A 7 -1.89 8.48 2.36
N ILE A 8 -0.62 8.76 2.09
CA ILE A 8 0.27 9.44 3.03
C ILE A 8 0.77 10.70 2.35
N GLU A 9 0.46 11.85 2.94
CA GLU A 9 0.96 13.15 2.51
C GLU A 9 1.99 13.64 3.52
N VAL A 10 3.19 13.97 3.04
CA VAL A 10 4.27 14.47 3.89
C VAL A 10 4.43 15.96 3.65
N VAL A 11 4.24 16.75 4.71
CA VAL A 11 4.51 18.18 4.72
C VAL A 11 5.87 18.38 5.37
N ALA A 12 6.89 18.63 4.55
CA ALA A 12 8.22 18.95 5.04
C ALA A 12 8.33 20.46 5.24
N ASP A 13 8.62 20.89 6.47
CA ASP A 13 9.03 22.26 6.74
C ASP A 13 10.57 22.36 6.70
N THR A 14 11.05 23.55 6.37
CA THR A 14 12.46 23.96 6.43
C THR A 14 13.12 23.74 7.81
N SER A 15 12.33 23.48 8.85
CA SER A 15 12.74 23.34 10.25
C SER A 15 13.21 21.93 10.69
N LYS A 16 13.54 21.01 9.77
CA LYS A 16 13.91 19.60 10.05
C LYS A 16 12.80 18.76 10.68
N HIS A 17 11.57 19.26 10.73
CA HIS A 17 10.39 18.52 11.12
C HIS A 17 9.53 18.25 9.88
N SER A 18 8.99 17.05 9.81
CA SER A 18 8.08 16.64 8.74
C SER A 18 6.83 16.08 9.38
N ASP A 19 5.70 16.67 9.03
CA ASP A 19 4.40 16.16 9.41
C ASP A 19 3.91 15.17 8.35
N ALA A 20 3.28 14.08 8.79
CA ALA A 20 2.67 13.10 7.90
C ALA A 20 1.17 12.99 8.18
N ILE A 21 0.36 13.19 7.15
CA ILE A 21 -1.09 12.98 7.19
C ILE A 21 -1.37 11.63 6.56
N ILE A 22 -1.89 10.69 7.35
CA ILE A 22 -2.19 9.32 6.92
C ILE A 22 -3.71 9.15 6.78
N GLY A 23 -4.19 9.18 5.54
CA GLY A 23 -5.57 8.86 5.20
C GLY A 23 -5.75 7.36 4.98
N VAL A 24 -6.69 6.72 5.69
CA VAL A 24 -7.04 5.31 5.50
C VAL A 24 -8.53 5.17 5.20
N GLY A 25 -8.84 4.78 3.96
CA GLY A 25 -10.20 4.43 3.54
C GLY A 25 -10.38 2.92 3.51
N LEU A 26 -11.26 2.38 4.35
CA LEU A 26 -11.55 0.94 4.44
C LEU A 26 -12.98 0.64 4.00
N ASN A 27 -13.14 -0.24 3.03
CA ASN A 27 -14.45 -0.78 2.65
C ASN A 27 -14.93 -1.69 3.78
N PHE A 28 -15.92 -1.24 4.55
CA PHE A 28 -16.38 -1.98 5.73
C PHE A 28 -17.57 -2.90 5.43
N ASP A 29 -18.70 -2.31 5.02
CA ASP A 29 -19.93 -3.02 4.68
C ASP A 29 -20.56 -2.33 3.46
N MET A 30 -19.98 -2.62 2.29
CA MET A 30 -20.29 -1.90 1.06
C MET A 30 -21.50 -2.52 0.37
N SER A 31 -22.56 -1.72 0.20
CA SER A 31 -23.74 -2.14 -0.55
C SER A 31 -23.41 -2.33 -2.03
N ARG A 32 -24.19 -3.17 -2.73
CA ARG A 32 -24.04 -3.35 -4.18
C ARG A 32 -24.25 -2.05 -4.95
N GLN A 33 -25.10 -1.15 -4.46
CA GLN A 33 -25.38 0.14 -5.08
C GLN A 33 -24.18 1.09 -4.94
N LEU A 34 -23.53 1.14 -3.78
CA LEU A 34 -22.35 1.99 -3.58
C LEU A 34 -21.17 1.55 -4.44
N GLY A 35 -21.05 0.26 -4.71
CA GLY A 35 -19.96 -0.27 -5.53
C GLY A 35 -20.26 -0.42 -7.01
N SER A 36 -21.45 -0.06 -7.50
CA SER A 36 -21.81 -0.21 -8.91
C SER A 36 -21.03 0.73 -9.84
N SER A 37 -20.51 1.84 -9.31
CA SER A 37 -19.69 2.80 -10.04
C SER A 37 -18.18 2.50 -10.00
N ILE A 38 -17.75 1.47 -9.25
CA ILE A 38 -16.34 1.14 -9.10
C ILE A 38 -15.94 0.20 -10.24
N ASP A 39 -15.10 0.70 -11.13
CA ASP A 39 -14.60 0.01 -12.34
C ASP A 39 -13.48 -1.01 -12.06
N GLN A 40 -12.99 -1.07 -10.83
CA GLN A 40 -11.92 -1.96 -10.40
C GLN A 40 -12.40 -3.03 -9.40
N PRO A 41 -11.76 -4.22 -9.37
CA PRO A 41 -12.14 -5.27 -8.42
C PRO A 41 -11.97 -4.83 -6.96
N TRP A 42 -13.07 -4.82 -6.21
CA TRP A 42 -13.11 -4.40 -4.80
C TRP A 42 -13.82 -5.43 -3.91
N THR A 43 -13.52 -5.38 -2.62
CA THR A 43 -14.19 -6.15 -1.57
C THR A 43 -14.34 -5.32 -0.30
N ASP A 44 -15.02 -5.85 0.72
CA ASP A 44 -15.21 -5.21 2.02
C ASP A 44 -14.91 -6.17 3.18
N VAL A 45 -14.73 -5.62 4.38
CA VAL A 45 -14.37 -6.37 5.59
C VAL A 45 -15.46 -7.39 5.95
N CYS A 46 -16.73 -6.98 5.92
CA CYS A 46 -17.85 -7.84 6.34
C CYS A 46 -18.00 -9.09 5.46
N ARG A 47 -17.62 -9.06 4.18
CA ARG A 47 -17.59 -10.25 3.30
C ARG A 47 -16.57 -11.30 3.70
N HIS A 48 -15.54 -10.92 4.45
CA HIS A 48 -14.42 -11.81 4.81
C HIS A 48 -14.42 -12.22 6.28
N LEU A 49 -15.37 -11.72 7.09
CA LEU A 49 -15.51 -12.08 8.49
C LEU A 49 -16.67 -13.07 8.68
N SER A 50 -16.43 -14.09 9.50
CA SER A 50 -17.47 -15.05 9.92
C SER A 50 -18.39 -14.48 11.01
N SER A 51 -17.92 -13.47 11.75
CA SER A 51 -18.65 -12.82 12.83
C SER A 51 -18.82 -11.33 12.58
N LYS A 52 -19.96 -10.78 13.02
CA LYS A 52 -20.17 -9.33 12.99
C LYS A 52 -19.22 -8.64 13.95
N ILE A 53 -18.55 -7.59 13.47
CA ILE A 53 -17.75 -6.65 14.25
C ILE A 53 -18.35 -5.26 14.06
N GLY A 54 -18.27 -4.38 15.06
CA GLY A 54 -18.71 -3.00 14.90
C GLY A 54 -17.71 -2.17 14.10
N ARG A 55 -18.21 -1.21 13.32
CA ARG A 55 -17.34 -0.27 12.58
C ARG A 55 -16.36 0.47 13.49
N ASN A 56 -16.83 0.86 14.69
CA ASN A 56 -16.01 1.56 15.66
C ASN A 56 -14.94 0.65 16.29
N ASP A 57 -15.24 -0.65 16.45
CA ASP A 57 -14.26 -1.63 16.95
C ASP A 57 -13.13 -1.80 15.92
N VAL A 58 -13.48 -1.95 14.63
CA VAL A 58 -12.48 -1.99 13.55
C VAL A 58 -11.65 -0.72 13.51
N ALA A 59 -12.28 0.45 13.62
CA ALA A 59 -11.57 1.72 13.64
C ALA A 59 -10.61 1.81 14.83
N GLY A 60 -11.05 1.42 16.04
CA GLY A 60 -10.21 1.41 17.24
C GLY A 60 -9.01 0.48 17.11
N ILE A 61 -9.23 -0.73 16.60
CA ILE A 61 -8.16 -1.70 16.32
C ILE A 61 -7.17 -1.12 15.32
N LEU A 62 -7.66 -0.59 14.19
CA LEU A 62 -6.83 -0.04 13.13
C LEU A 62 -5.96 1.13 13.63
N ILE A 63 -6.56 2.08 14.36
CA ILE A 63 -5.85 3.22 14.95
C ILE A 63 -4.77 2.74 15.91
N ALA A 64 -5.08 1.79 16.80
CA ALA A 64 -4.11 1.24 17.74
C ALA A 64 -2.91 0.59 17.02
N TYR A 65 -3.16 -0.21 15.97
CA TYR A 65 -2.11 -0.82 15.17
C TYR A 65 -1.27 0.22 14.41
N ILE A 66 -1.89 1.26 13.84
CA ILE A 66 -1.15 2.34 13.16
C ILE A 66 -0.23 3.05 14.15
N ILE A 67 -0.72 3.45 15.33
CA ILE A 67 0.09 4.12 16.34
C ILE A 67 1.27 3.25 16.78
N GLN A 68 1.03 1.95 17.03
CA GLN A 68 2.09 1.03 17.43
C GLN A 68 3.13 0.82 16.32
N THR A 69 2.67 0.74 15.06
CA THR A 69 3.53 0.63 13.87
C THR A 69 4.42 1.86 13.73
N LEU A 70 3.84 3.06 13.85
CA LEU A 70 4.59 4.32 13.77
C LEU A 70 5.63 4.44 14.88
N LYS A 71 5.31 4.05 16.12
CA LYS A 71 6.29 4.03 17.23
C LYS A 71 7.45 3.07 16.99
N THR A 72 7.19 1.95 16.33
CA THR A 72 8.23 0.98 15.98
C THR A 72 9.09 1.53 14.84
N PHE A 73 8.45 2.10 13.82
CA PHE A 73 9.12 2.72 12.67
C PHE A 73 10.01 3.91 13.08
N GLU A 74 9.56 4.75 14.01
CA GLU A 74 10.35 5.87 14.54
C GLU A 74 11.67 5.41 15.19
N LYS A 75 11.65 4.25 15.86
CA LYS A 75 12.81 3.74 16.61
C LYS A 75 13.75 2.88 15.78
N GLU A 76 13.18 2.02 14.93
CA GLU A 76 13.90 0.93 14.27
C GLU A 76 13.93 1.08 12.74
N GLY A 77 13.28 2.13 12.22
CA GLY A 77 13.09 2.32 10.79
C GLY A 77 12.24 1.22 10.16
N PHE A 78 12.49 0.94 8.89
CA PHE A 78 11.68 0.00 8.12
C PHE A 78 12.03 -1.49 8.38
N HIS A 79 13.19 -1.78 8.97
CA HIS A 79 13.73 -3.13 9.05
C HIS A 79 12.78 -4.17 9.70
N PRO A 80 12.09 -3.88 10.81
CA PRO A 80 11.18 -4.85 11.45
C PRO A 80 10.02 -5.30 10.55
N PHE A 81 9.70 -4.51 9.52
CA PHE A 81 8.55 -4.75 8.66
C PHE A 81 8.86 -5.64 7.44
N PHE A 82 10.12 -5.99 7.16
CA PHE A 82 10.46 -6.86 6.01
C PHE A 82 9.74 -8.20 6.05
N SER A 83 9.72 -8.85 7.22
CA SER A 83 9.12 -10.17 7.38
C SER A 83 7.61 -10.16 7.12
N ILE A 84 6.90 -9.12 7.59
CA ILE A 84 5.46 -9.00 7.35
C ILE A 84 5.19 -8.55 5.91
N TRP A 85 6.00 -7.64 5.36
CA TRP A 85 5.88 -7.23 3.96
C TRP A 85 6.02 -8.43 3.02
N ASP A 86 7.03 -9.28 3.21
CA ASP A 86 7.29 -10.44 2.34
C ASP A 86 6.10 -11.40 2.27
N LYS A 87 5.37 -11.55 3.37
CA LYS A 87 4.16 -12.39 3.46
C LYS A 87 2.94 -11.74 2.79
N CYS A 88 2.92 -10.42 2.71
CA CYS A 88 1.78 -9.63 2.24
C CYS A 88 1.97 -9.04 0.84
N ASP A 89 3.18 -9.12 0.27
CA ASP A 89 3.53 -8.50 -1.00
C ASP A 89 2.78 -9.16 -2.17
N PHE A 90 1.67 -8.53 -2.56
CA PHE A 90 0.86 -8.98 -3.66
C PHE A 90 1.56 -8.89 -5.02
N LEU A 91 2.52 -7.99 -5.18
CA LEU A 91 3.21 -7.75 -6.45
C LEU A 91 4.34 -8.74 -6.68
N LYS A 92 5.02 -9.18 -5.61
CA LYS A 92 6.21 -10.03 -5.69
C LYS A 92 6.03 -11.23 -6.62
N GLY A 93 6.93 -11.34 -7.61
CA GLY A 93 6.96 -12.41 -8.59
C GLY A 93 6.02 -12.23 -9.79
N LYS A 94 5.12 -11.24 -9.78
CA LYS A 94 4.22 -10.94 -10.91
C LYS A 94 4.92 -10.10 -11.97
N THR A 95 4.39 -10.16 -13.19
CA THR A 95 4.69 -9.21 -14.26
C THR A 95 3.63 -8.13 -14.31
N GLY A 96 4.01 -6.97 -14.82
CA GLY A 96 3.12 -5.84 -14.96
C GLY A 96 3.82 -4.66 -15.59
N LYS A 97 3.22 -3.49 -15.42
CA LYS A 97 3.67 -2.23 -15.99
C LYS A 97 3.88 -1.21 -14.90
N VAL A 98 5.00 -0.51 -14.99
CA VAL A 98 5.23 0.75 -14.28
C VAL A 98 4.89 1.86 -15.26
N VAL A 99 3.90 2.68 -14.90
CA VAL A 99 3.47 3.85 -15.67
C VAL A 99 4.00 5.09 -14.97
N LYS A 100 4.78 5.89 -15.69
CA LYS A 100 5.22 7.24 -15.33
C LYS A 100 4.52 8.24 -16.27
N SER A 101 4.55 9.53 -15.96
CA SER A 101 3.80 10.58 -16.69
C SER A 101 3.97 10.49 -18.22
N ASP A 102 5.18 10.20 -18.71
CA ASP A 102 5.47 10.16 -20.15
C ASP A 102 5.86 8.77 -20.69
N SER A 103 5.84 7.71 -19.86
CA SER A 103 6.33 6.39 -20.29
C SER A 103 5.69 5.23 -19.55
N GLN A 104 5.70 4.06 -20.19
CA GLN A 104 5.29 2.81 -19.58
C GLN A 104 6.34 1.74 -19.88
N SER A 105 6.71 0.96 -18.87
CA SER A 105 7.68 -0.13 -19.02
C SER A 105 7.11 -1.42 -18.44
N ASN A 106 7.25 -2.52 -19.20
CA ASN A 106 6.96 -3.84 -18.68
C ASN A 106 8.07 -4.24 -17.70
N VAL A 107 7.66 -4.85 -16.60
CA VAL A 107 8.57 -5.25 -15.53
C VAL A 107 8.12 -6.53 -14.85
N LYS A 108 9.08 -7.21 -14.22
CA LYS A 108 8.83 -8.19 -13.18
C LYS A 108 9.06 -7.55 -11.81
N PHE A 109 8.07 -7.63 -10.92
CA PHE A 109 8.19 -7.17 -9.54
C PHE A 109 8.99 -8.17 -8.70
N VAL A 110 10.00 -7.72 -7.97
CA VAL A 110 10.91 -8.58 -7.20
C VAL A 110 10.72 -8.44 -5.68
N GLY A 111 10.16 -7.31 -5.24
CA GLY A 111 9.93 -7.00 -3.83
C GLY A 111 10.35 -5.56 -3.55
N ILE A 112 10.84 -5.29 -2.34
CA ILE A 112 11.30 -3.97 -1.90
C ILE A 112 12.72 -3.98 -1.34
N SER A 113 13.43 -2.86 -1.47
CA SER A 113 14.78 -2.66 -0.91
C SER A 113 14.74 -2.32 0.58
N ALA A 114 15.92 -2.30 1.22
CA ALA A 114 16.13 -1.99 2.64
C ALA A 114 15.47 -0.68 3.10
N ASP A 115 15.41 0.30 2.21
CA ASP A 115 14.85 1.64 2.38
C ASP A 115 13.43 1.80 1.78
N GLY A 116 12.80 0.71 1.36
CA GLY A 116 11.39 0.69 0.91
C GLY A 116 11.16 0.98 -0.57
N ALA A 117 12.20 1.09 -1.41
CA ALA A 117 12.02 1.26 -2.85
C ALA A 117 11.47 -0.03 -3.49
N LEU A 118 10.57 0.10 -4.46
CA LEU A 118 10.10 -1.04 -5.24
C LEU A 118 11.24 -1.53 -6.15
N ILE A 119 11.55 -2.82 -6.07
CA ILE A 119 12.53 -3.48 -6.91
C ILE A 119 11.82 -4.13 -8.09
N VAL A 120 12.26 -3.78 -9.30
CA VAL A 120 11.76 -4.36 -10.54
C VAL A 120 12.91 -4.86 -11.43
N VAL A 121 12.60 -5.78 -12.33
CA VAL A 121 13.47 -6.19 -13.43
C VAL A 121 12.80 -5.81 -14.73
N ASN A 122 13.49 -5.01 -15.56
CA ASN A 122 12.99 -4.57 -16.86
C ASN A 122 13.19 -5.65 -17.95
N ASP A 123 12.72 -5.37 -19.17
CA ASP A 123 12.86 -6.27 -20.32
C ASP A 123 14.32 -6.56 -20.69
N SER A 124 15.24 -5.62 -20.41
CA SER A 124 16.70 -5.78 -20.57
C SER A 124 17.35 -6.62 -19.47
N LYS A 125 16.57 -7.20 -18.54
CA LYS A 125 17.01 -7.97 -17.37
C LYS A 125 17.81 -7.16 -16.34
N GLU A 126 17.70 -5.84 -16.37
CA GLU A 126 18.35 -4.95 -15.42
C GLU A 126 17.46 -4.73 -14.20
N ARG A 127 18.07 -4.72 -13.02
CA ARG A 127 17.40 -4.40 -11.76
C ARG A 127 17.29 -2.89 -11.59
N GLN A 128 16.08 -2.39 -11.37
CA GLN A 128 15.80 -0.98 -11.13
C GLN A 128 15.14 -0.80 -9.76
N LEU A 129 15.48 0.31 -9.09
CA LEU A 129 14.83 0.77 -7.87
C LEU A 129 13.89 1.91 -8.22
N ILE A 130 12.65 1.82 -7.75
CA ILE A 130 11.62 2.83 -7.94
C ILE A 130 11.25 3.36 -6.56
N HIS A 131 11.67 4.59 -6.28
CA HIS A 131 11.23 5.36 -5.13
C HIS A 131 9.93 6.08 -5.46
N SER A 132 9.16 6.46 -4.44
CA SER A 132 7.86 7.10 -4.61
C SER A 132 7.94 8.31 -5.55
N GLY A 133 7.05 8.34 -6.53
CA GLY A 133 6.77 9.45 -7.43
C GLY A 133 5.38 9.24 -8.04
N GLU A 134 5.02 9.97 -9.08
CA GLU A 134 3.80 9.71 -9.87
C GLU A 134 3.95 8.41 -10.68
N VAL A 135 3.91 7.27 -9.99
CA VAL A 135 3.97 5.93 -10.58
C VAL A 135 2.65 5.20 -10.36
N SER A 136 2.06 4.75 -11.45
CA SER A 136 0.92 3.83 -11.41
C SER A 136 1.39 2.43 -11.77
N LEU A 137 0.99 1.45 -10.97
CA LEU A 137 1.34 0.05 -11.19
C LEU A 137 0.12 -0.67 -11.76
N LYS A 138 0.31 -1.37 -12.88
CA LYS A 138 -0.72 -2.22 -13.49
C LYS A 138 -0.20 -3.64 -13.53
N ILE A 139 -1.00 -4.59 -13.08
CA ILE A 139 -0.66 -6.01 -13.10
C ILE A 139 -1.35 -6.63 -14.31
N GLU A 140 -0.67 -7.57 -14.96
CA GLU A 140 -1.23 -8.38 -16.06
C GLU A 140 -2.08 -9.55 -15.54
#